data_AF-A0A932QGL4-F1
#
_entry.id   AF-A0A932QGL4-F1
#
_cell.length_a   1.000
_cell.length_b   1.000
_cell.length_c   1.000
_cell.angle_alpha   90.00
_cell.angle_beta   90.00
_cell.angle_gamma   90.00
#
_symmetry.space_group_name_H-M   'P 1'
#
loop_
_entity.id
_entity.type
_entity.pdbx_description
1 polymer ?
#
loop_
_entity_poly.entity_id
_entity_poly.type
_entity_poly.pdbx_seq_one_letter_code
_entity_poly.pdbx_strand_id
1 'polypeptide(L)'
;MSLWSRLSSELRTAGRAAQGAIDEGKVRLELFRMGQLSDKAAQALGYAVHRARREGRELEADVMERLDAVVTKHEEEMRKLEAELAAMAAATTAASAASGAPAAGASTSSASGGSAAPGATPPEA
;
A
#
# COMPACT_ATOMS: atom_id res chain seq x y z
N MET A 1 -14.34 14.76 -39.77
CA MET A 1 -13.22 14.40 -38.86
C MET A 1 -12.87 12.95 -39.13
N SER A 2 -11.65 12.69 -39.59
CA SER A 2 -11.24 11.36 -40.07
C SER A 2 -11.06 10.40 -38.89
N LEU A 3 -11.48 9.14 -39.06
CA LEU A 3 -11.35 8.09 -38.05
C LEU A 3 -9.90 7.95 -37.52
N TRP A 4 -8.92 8.30 -38.36
CA TRP A 4 -7.51 8.37 -38.03
C TRP A 4 -7.16 9.36 -36.90
N SER A 5 -7.78 10.54 -36.88
CA SER A 5 -7.49 11.54 -35.84
C SER A 5 -8.01 11.10 -34.48
N ARG A 6 -9.15 10.36 -34.47
CA ARG A 6 -9.71 9.79 -33.24
C ARG A 6 -8.84 8.66 -32.70
N LEU A 7 -8.41 7.73 -33.55
CA LEU A 7 -7.48 6.67 -33.17
C LEU A 7 -6.17 7.23 -32.60
N SER A 8 -5.60 8.26 -33.24
CA SER A 8 -4.38 8.92 -32.75
C SER A 8 -4.59 9.58 -31.37
N SER A 9 -5.75 10.20 -31.14
CA SER A 9 -6.08 10.79 -29.83
C SER A 9 -6.25 9.72 -28.75
N GLU A 10 -6.93 8.61 -29.04
CA GLU A 10 -7.15 7.52 -28.09
C GLU A 10 -5.85 6.81 -27.72
N LEU A 11 -4.95 6.56 -28.68
CA LEU A 11 -3.61 6.02 -28.43
C LEU A 11 -2.76 6.93 -27.54
N ARG A 12 -2.84 8.26 -27.73
CA ARG A 12 -2.11 9.22 -26.90
C ARG A 12 -2.63 9.24 -25.47
N THR A 13 -3.95 9.16 -25.29
CA THR A 13 -4.59 9.08 -23.98
C THR A 13 -4.24 7.78 -23.28
N ALA A 14 -4.32 6.65 -23.99
CA ALA A 14 -3.93 5.34 -23.48
C ALA A 14 -2.43 5.29 -23.10
N GLY A 15 -1.55 5.86 -23.93
CA GLY A 15 -0.11 5.94 -23.64
C GLY A 15 0.20 6.76 -22.39
N ARG A 16 -0.49 7.90 -22.20
CA ARG A 16 -0.34 8.73 -20.99
C ARG A 16 -0.87 8.01 -19.74
N ALA A 17 -2.00 7.31 -19.86
CA ALA A 17 -2.54 6.51 -18.76
C ALA A 17 -1.62 5.34 -18.39
N ALA A 18 -1.06 4.63 -19.38
CA ALA A 18 -0.10 3.56 -19.16
C ALA A 18 1.16 4.05 -18.45
N GLN A 19 1.70 5.20 -18.86
CA GLN A 19 2.86 5.80 -18.18
C GLN A 19 2.55 6.13 -16.72
N GLY A 20 1.39 6.74 -16.44
CA GLY A 20 0.96 7.02 -15.06
C GLY A 20 0.84 5.76 -14.20
N ALA A 21 0.27 4.68 -14.74
CA ALA A 21 0.16 3.40 -14.05
C ALA A 21 1.53 2.75 -13.76
N ILE A 22 2.49 2.88 -14.69
CA ILE A 22 3.87 2.39 -14.48
C ILE A 22 4.54 3.16 -13.35
N ASP A 23 4.42 4.48 -13.35
CA ASP A 23 5.06 5.34 -12.34
C ASP A 23 4.44 5.13 -10.95
N GLU A 24 3.11 5.00 -10.86
CA GLU A 24 2.43 4.58 -9.63
C GLU A 24 2.86 3.17 -9.18
N GLY A 25 3.02 2.24 -10.11
CA GLY A 25 3.50 0.89 -9.84
C GLY A 25 4.90 0.88 -9.20
N LYS A 26 5.80 1.77 -9.63
CA LYS A 26 7.13 1.91 -9.02
C LYS A 26 7.03 2.38 -7.57
N VAL A 27 6.23 3.42 -7.30
CA VAL A 27 6.05 3.95 -5.94
C VAL A 27 5.43 2.89 -5.03
N ARG A 28 4.46 2.11 -5.51
CA ARG A 28 3.87 0.99 -4.74
C ARG A 28 4.90 -0.10 -4.41
N LEU A 29 5.77 -0.44 -5.35
CA LEU A 29 6.83 -1.43 -5.13
C LEU A 29 7.88 -0.93 -4.14
N GLU A 30 8.25 0.35 -4.23
CA GLU A 30 9.17 0.98 -3.28
C GLU A 30 8.57 1.03 -1.87
N LEU A 31 7.29 1.39 -1.75
CA LEU A 31 6.58 1.37 -0.47
C LEU A 31 6.60 -0.03 0.16
N PHE A 32 6.29 -1.06 -0.63
CA PHE A 32 6.33 -2.44 -0.15
C PHE A 32 7.74 -2.86 0.29
N ARG A 33 8.77 -2.48 -0.48
CA ARG A 33 10.16 -2.76 -0.14
C ARG A 33 10.59 -2.05 1.16
N MET A 34 10.20 -0.79 1.34
CA MET A 34 10.49 -0.05 2.57
C MET A 34 9.76 -0.62 3.78
N GLY A 35 8.52 -1.09 3.59
CA GLY A 35 7.79 -1.85 4.61
C GLY A 35 8.55 -3.08 5.09
N GLN A 36 9.04 -3.90 4.15
CA GLN A 36 9.86 -5.08 4.50
C GLN A 36 11.14 -4.71 5.26
N LEU A 37 11.78 -3.60 4.91
CA LEU A 37 12.99 -3.13 5.60
C LEU A 37 12.67 -2.62 7.00
N SER A 38 11.58 -1.88 7.16
CA SER A 38 11.08 -1.43 8.46
C SER A 38 10.75 -2.63 9.36
N ASP A 39 9.97 -3.59 8.86
CA ASP A 39 9.60 -4.79 9.61
C ASP A 39 10.82 -5.60 10.04
N LYS A 40 11.82 -5.72 9.17
CA LYS A 40 13.07 -6.42 9.48
C LYS A 40 13.87 -5.69 10.56
N ALA A 41 13.91 -4.36 10.52
CA ALA A 41 14.58 -3.56 11.54
C ALA A 41 13.85 -3.66 12.90
N ALA A 42 12.52 -3.60 12.89
CA ALA A 42 11.68 -3.76 14.08
C ALA A 42 11.85 -5.15 14.70
N GLN A 43 11.90 -6.21 13.88
CA GLN A 43 12.20 -7.57 14.33
C GLN A 43 13.58 -7.67 14.98
N ALA A 44 14.61 -7.04 14.37
CA ALA A 44 15.96 -7.02 14.93
C ALA A 44 16.01 -6.31 16.29
N LEU A 45 15.34 -5.16 16.43
CA LEU A 45 15.20 -4.44 17.69
C LEU A 45 14.47 -5.29 18.74
N GLY A 46 13.33 -5.88 18.39
CA GLY A 46 12.56 -6.74 19.29
C GLY A 46 13.35 -7.96 19.77
N TYR A 47 14.10 -8.60 18.87
CA TYR A 47 14.96 -9.73 19.22
C TYR A 47 16.12 -9.32 20.14
N ALA A 48 16.75 -8.17 19.88
CA ALA A 48 17.82 -7.65 20.71
C ALA A 48 17.36 -7.36 22.15
N VAL A 49 16.19 -6.73 22.29
CA VAL A 49 15.56 -6.46 23.60
C VAL A 49 15.16 -7.77 24.30
N HIS A 50 14.53 -8.71 23.58
CA HIS A 50 14.15 -10.01 24.15
C HIS A 50 15.37 -10.78 24.66
N ARG A 51 16.45 -10.82 23.87
CA ARG A 51 17.69 -11.49 24.23
C ARG A 51 18.34 -10.87 25.46
N ALA A 52 18.44 -9.54 25.51
CA ALA A 52 19.01 -8.82 26.65
C ALA A 52 18.23 -9.15 27.93
N ARG A 53 16.90 -9.04 27.88
CA ARG A 53 16.00 -9.41 29.00
C ARG A 53 16.20 -10.85 29.46
N ARG A 54 16.33 -11.79 28.53
CA ARG A 54 16.57 -13.21 28.85
C ARG A 54 17.92 -13.45 29.54
N GLU A 55 18.93 -12.66 29.18
CA GLU A 55 20.26 -12.70 29.78
C GLU A 55 20.33 -11.89 31.10
N GLY A 56 19.20 -11.32 31.56
CA GLY A 56 19.12 -10.52 32.79
C GLY A 56 19.86 -9.19 32.71
N ARG A 57 20.12 -8.70 31.50
CA ARG A 57 20.85 -7.47 31.22
C ARG A 57 20.03 -6.52 30.38
N GLU A 58 20.37 -5.25 30.44
CA GLU A 58 19.74 -4.24 29.60
C GLU A 58 20.41 -4.19 28.23
N LEU A 59 19.65 -3.81 27.20
CA LEU A 59 20.20 -3.57 25.88
C LEU A 59 21.08 -2.32 25.94
N GLU A 60 22.28 -2.40 25.37
CA GLU A 60 23.19 -1.25 25.32
C GLU A 60 22.52 -0.06 24.61
N ALA A 61 22.57 1.11 25.24
CA ALA A 61 21.87 2.31 24.77
C ALA A 61 22.22 2.67 23.33
N ASP A 62 23.51 2.59 22.98
CA ASP A 62 24.01 2.81 21.63
C ASP A 62 23.39 1.86 20.58
N VAL A 63 23.19 0.59 20.95
CA VAL A 63 22.60 -0.42 20.04
C VAL A 63 21.11 -0.16 19.87
N MET A 64 20.44 0.20 20.96
CA MET A 64 19.03 0.57 20.95
C MET A 64 18.78 1.81 20.08
N GLU A 65 19.55 2.88 20.28
CA GLU A 65 19.41 4.13 19.52
C GLU A 65 19.67 3.92 18.02
N ARG A 66 20.70 3.14 17.66
CA ARG A 66 20.98 2.83 16.24
C ARG A 66 19.86 2.05 15.58
N LEU A 67 19.30 1.05 16.25
CA LEU A 67 18.23 0.23 15.69
C LEU A 67 16.92 1.03 15.59
N ASP A 68 16.62 1.84 16.61
CA ASP A 68 15.46 2.74 16.62
C ASP A 68 15.55 3.76 15.47
N ALA A 69 16.71 4.41 15.30
CA ALA A 69 16.93 5.36 14.21
C ALA A 69 16.74 4.73 12.82
N VAL A 70 17.11 3.45 12.64
CA VAL A 70 16.88 2.72 11.38
C VAL A 70 15.38 2.46 11.15
N VAL A 71 14.63 2.09 12.18
CA VAL A 71 13.18 1.92 12.10
C VAL A 71 12.52 3.25 11.74
N THR A 72 12.81 4.32 12.49
CA THR A 72 12.24 5.65 12.24
C THR A 72 12.53 6.13 10.83
N LYS A 73 13.76 5.93 10.33
CA LYS A 73 14.13 6.32 8.97
C LYS A 73 13.26 5.62 7.92
N HIS A 74 13.05 4.31 8.04
CA HIS A 74 12.22 3.58 7.08
C HIS A 74 10.75 3.97 7.18
N GLU A 75 10.23 4.23 8.37
CA GLU A 75 8.86 4.75 8.55
C GLU A 75 8.67 6.14 7.92
N GLU A 76 9.65 7.03 8.04
CA GLU A 76 9.61 8.34 7.38
C GLU A 76 9.66 8.22 5.85
N GLU A 77 10.49 7.32 5.33
CA GLU A 77 10.55 7.02 3.88
C GLU A 77 9.22 6.47 3.37
N MET A 78 8.59 5.54 4.11
CA MET A 78 7.26 5.04 3.79
C MET A 78 6.21 6.16 3.77
N ARG A 79 6.18 7.02 4.80
CA ARG A 79 5.22 8.14 4.86
C ARG A 79 5.36 9.09 3.67
N LYS A 80 6.58 9.32 3.19
CA LYS A 80 6.83 10.14 1.99
C LYS A 80 6.26 9.47 0.73
N LEU A 81 6.52 8.17 0.56
CA LEU A 81 6.00 7.39 -0.58
C LEU A 81 4.47 7.27 -0.55
N GLU A 82 3.86 7.14 0.62
CA GLU A 82 2.40 7.16 0.79
C GLU A 82 1.80 8.50 0.39
N ALA A 83 2.43 9.62 0.79
CA ALA A 83 1.99 10.96 0.41
C ALA A 83 2.11 11.19 -1.10
N GLU A 84 3.19 10.70 -1.72
CA GLU A 84 3.38 10.75 -3.18
C GLU A 84 2.31 9.95 -3.93
N LEU A 85 2.03 8.73 -3.47
CA LEU A 85 0.98 7.89 -4.05
C LEU A 85 -0.41 8.52 -3.91
N ALA A 86 -0.72 9.11 -2.76
CA ALA A 86 -1.97 9.84 -2.56
C ALA A 86 -2.09 11.06 -3.50
N ALA A 87 -0.99 11.79 -3.73
CA ALA A 87 -0.95 12.90 -4.67
C ALA A 87 -1.18 12.44 -6.11
N MET A 88 -0.57 11.31 -6.53
CA MET A 88 -0.79 10.71 -7.85
C MET A 88 -2.23 10.25 -8.06
N ALA A 89 -2.84 9.63 -7.04
CA ALA A 89 -4.24 9.22 -7.07
C ALA A 89 -5.20 10.42 -7.19
N ALA A 90 -4.92 11.51 -6.45
CA ALA A 90 -5.70 12.74 -6.52
C ALA A 90 -5.58 13.41 -7.90
N ALA A 91 -4.38 13.48 -8.48
CA ALA A 91 -4.15 14.03 -9.81
C ALA A 91 -4.89 13.24 -10.91
N THR A 92 -4.89 11.91 -10.81
CA THR A 92 -5.63 11.03 -11.75
C THR A 92 -7.14 11.26 -11.65
N THR A 93 -7.67 11.40 -10.44
CA THR A 93 -9.09 11.68 -10.19
C THR A 93 -9.50 13.04 -10.75
N ALA A 94 -8.68 14.08 -10.54
CA ALA A 94 -8.92 15.42 -11.08
C ALA A 94 -8.90 15.45 -12.62
N ALA A 95 -7.97 14.73 -13.25
CA ALA A 95 -7.90 14.61 -14.71
C ALA A 95 -9.12 13.91 -15.32
N SER A 96 -9.65 12.90 -14.63
CA SER A 96 -10.88 12.20 -15.01
C SER A 96 -12.10 13.12 -14.92
N ALA A 97 -12.23 13.89 -13.82
CA ALA A 97 -13.32 14.85 -13.64
C ALA A 97 -13.29 15.99 -14.69
N ALA A 98 -12.10 16.46 -15.08
CA ALA A 98 -11.95 17.51 -16.09
C ALA A 98 -12.25 17.03 -17.52
N SER A 99 -12.15 15.73 -17.81
CA SER A 99 -12.40 15.18 -19.15
C SER A 99 -13.87 14.85 -19.43
N GLY A 100 -14.78 15.04 -18.46
CA GLY A 100 -16.23 14.83 -18.65
C GLY A 100 -16.62 13.42 -19.12
N ALA A 101 -15.75 12.43 -18.94
CA ALA A 101 -16.05 11.04 -19.30
C ALA A 101 -16.99 10.44 -18.24
N PRO A 102 -18.15 9.87 -18.62
CA PRO A 102 -19.01 9.22 -17.65
C PRO A 102 -18.29 7.99 -17.11
N ALA A 103 -18.34 7.82 -15.79
CA ALA A 103 -17.96 6.60 -15.11
C ALA A 103 -18.87 5.46 -15.59
N ALA A 104 -18.46 4.80 -16.67
CA ALA A 104 -19.05 3.53 -17.08
C ALA A 104 -18.64 2.47 -16.06
N GLY A 105 -19.59 2.08 -15.21
CA GLY A 105 -19.52 0.83 -14.46
C GLY A 105 -19.26 0.96 -12.95
N ALA A 106 -20.15 1.63 -12.23
CA ALA A 106 -20.37 1.33 -10.81
C ALA A 106 -21.86 1.06 -10.57
N SER A 107 -22.36 -0.01 -11.20
CA SER A 107 -23.65 -0.60 -10.84
C SER A 107 -23.43 -1.60 -9.71
N THR A 108 -23.68 -1.14 -8.50
CA THR A 108 -24.42 -1.81 -7.42
C THR A 108 -24.68 -3.32 -7.55
N SER A 109 -24.13 -4.08 -6.60
CA SER A 109 -24.85 -5.20 -5.98
C SER A 109 -24.59 -5.23 -4.48
N SER A 110 -25.38 -4.42 -3.78
CA SER A 110 -25.82 -4.74 -2.42
C SER A 110 -26.61 -6.04 -2.48
N ALA A 111 -26.03 -7.12 -1.96
CA ALA A 111 -26.76 -8.31 -1.55
C ALA A 111 -26.28 -8.71 -0.16
N SER A 112 -27.01 -8.23 0.83
CA SER A 112 -27.11 -8.80 2.17
C SER A 112 -27.40 -10.30 2.09
N GLY A 113 -26.49 -11.10 2.62
CA GLY A 113 -26.65 -12.55 2.77
C GLY A 113 -25.98 -13.01 4.06
N GLY A 114 -26.46 -12.50 5.20
CA GLY A 114 -26.21 -13.16 6.47
C GLY A 114 -27.07 -14.42 6.54
N SER A 115 -26.44 -15.60 6.61
CA SER A 115 -27.07 -16.78 7.22
C SER A 115 -26.03 -17.87 7.53
N ALA A 116 -25.73 -17.97 8.83
CA ALA A 116 -25.45 -19.16 9.62
C ALA A 116 -24.39 -20.20 9.17
N ALA A 117 -23.26 -20.19 9.88
CA ALA A 117 -22.65 -21.40 10.45
C ALA A 117 -22.28 -21.08 11.92
N PRO A 118 -22.61 -21.96 12.88
CA PRO A 118 -21.62 -22.97 13.24
C PRO A 118 -22.23 -24.34 13.58
N GLY A 119 -21.50 -25.38 13.17
CA GLY A 119 -21.67 -26.71 13.73
C GLY A 119 -21.17 -26.76 15.17
N ALA A 120 -21.98 -27.37 16.04
CA ALA A 120 -21.56 -27.91 17.33
C ALA A 120 -22.42 -29.14 17.66
N THR A 121 -21.82 -30.30 17.44
CA THR A 121 -21.92 -31.61 18.12
C THR A 121 -23.20 -31.99 18.91
N PRO A 122 -23.75 -33.21 18.71
CA PRO A 122 -24.85 -33.76 19.51
C PRO A 122 -24.40 -34.24 20.90
N PRO A 123 -25.29 -34.25 21.92
CA PRO A 123 -25.02 -34.89 23.21
C PRO A 123 -25.22 -36.41 23.12
N GLU A 124 -24.22 -37.16 23.57
CA GLU A 124 -24.29 -38.59 23.88
C GLU A 124 -25.09 -38.76 25.19
N ALA A 125 -25.97 -39.76 25.22
CA ALA A 125 -26.81 -40.15 26.36
C ALA A 125 -26.39 -41.53 26.87
#